data_AF-A0A7J4PRX2-F1
#
_entry.id   AF-A0A7J4PRX2-F1
#
_cell.length_a   1.000
_cell.length_b   1.000
_cell.length_c   1.000
_cell.angle_alpha   90.00
_cell.angle_beta   90.00
_cell.angle_gamma   90.00
#
_symmetry.space_group_name_H-M   'P 1'
#
loop_
_entity.id
_entity.type
_entity.pdbx_description
1 polymer ?
#
loop_
_entity_poly.entity_id
_entity_poly.type
_entity_poly.pdbx_seq_one_letter_code
_entity_poly.pdbx_strand_id
1 'polypeptide(L)'
;MESSFPKGRHEALRPDYRNGICCVCGHLLSNHLKDGDGWRCNERGLDGRQCECFLRSILTGTEREKDLYDLGWRMNASEREIWEFKKRIRDSFRRW
;
A
#
# COMPACT_ATOMS: atom_id res chain seq x y z
N MET A 1 35.44 -11.35 7.98
CA MET A 1 34.68 -10.63 6.94
C MET A 1 33.23 -10.65 7.34
N GLU A 2 32.80 -9.67 8.13
CA GLU A 2 31.40 -9.52 8.52
C GLU A 2 30.61 -9.02 7.32
N SER A 3 29.67 -9.83 6.85
CA SER A 3 28.71 -9.45 5.82
C SER A 3 27.88 -8.29 6.33
N SER A 4 28.17 -7.10 5.81
CA SER A 4 27.38 -5.90 5.96
C SER A 4 26.00 -6.12 5.34
N PHE A 5 25.02 -6.52 6.16
CA PHE A 5 23.61 -6.43 5.81
C PHE A 5 23.30 -4.97 5.43
N PRO A 6 22.67 -4.69 4.28
CA PRO A 6 22.28 -3.34 3.97
C PRO A 6 21.26 -2.89 5.01
N LYS A 7 21.62 -1.84 5.77
CA LYS A 7 20.69 -1.07 6.60
C LYS A 7 19.69 -0.39 5.66
N GLY A 8 18.68 -1.14 5.21
CA GLY A 8 17.45 -0.56 4.70
C GLY A 8 16.86 0.26 5.85
N ARG A 9 17.06 1.58 5.81
CA ARG A 9 16.42 2.47 6.77
C ARG A 9 14.94 2.19 6.71
N HIS A 10 14.36 1.96 7.88
CA HIS A 10 12.93 1.82 8.07
C HIS A 10 12.22 3.12 7.67
N GLU A 11 11.98 3.34 6.37
CA GLU A 11 10.94 4.24 5.89
C GLU A 11 9.54 3.67 6.20
N ALA A 12 9.50 2.35 6.43
CA ALA A 12 8.45 1.45 6.92
C ALA A 12 7.69 1.83 8.21
N LEU A 13 8.03 2.92 8.92
CA LEU A 13 7.36 3.30 10.17
C LEU A 13 6.78 4.71 10.14
N ARG A 14 6.76 5.39 8.98
CA ARG A 14 6.10 6.69 8.88
C ARG A 14 4.59 6.47 8.90
N PRO A 15 3.85 6.96 9.92
CA PRO A 15 2.41 6.70 10.07
C PRO A 15 1.58 6.98 8.80
N ASP A 16 2.08 7.89 7.96
CA ASP A 16 1.37 8.43 6.80
C ASP A 16 2.12 8.20 5.48
N TYR A 17 3.00 7.19 5.40
CA TYR A 17 3.65 6.89 4.12
C TYR A 17 2.60 6.59 3.03
N ARG A 18 2.70 7.34 1.94
CA ARG A 18 1.88 7.24 0.72
C ARG A 18 2.84 7.30 -0.45
N ASN A 19 2.82 6.29 -1.30
CA ASN A 19 3.65 6.27 -2.51
C ASN A 19 2.85 6.63 -3.77
N GLY A 20 1.54 6.79 -3.66
CA GLY A 20 0.64 7.07 -4.78
C GLY A 20 0.49 5.89 -5.74
N ILE A 21 0.96 4.69 -5.38
CA ILE A 21 0.94 3.51 -6.24
C ILE A 21 -0.28 2.66 -5.90
N CYS A 22 -1.03 2.25 -6.91
CA CYS A 22 -2.14 1.33 -6.75
C CYS A 22 -1.65 -0.05 -6.33
N CYS A 23 -2.17 -0.56 -5.22
CA CYS A 23 -1.82 -1.89 -4.71
C CYS A 23 -2.34 -3.05 -5.59
N VAL A 24 -3.20 -2.78 -6.57
CA VAL A 24 -3.78 -3.79 -7.46
C VAL A 24 -2.96 -3.96 -8.74
N CYS A 25 -2.63 -2.86 -9.42
CA CYS A 25 -1.96 -2.89 -10.72
C CYS A 25 -0.53 -2.33 -10.74
N GLY A 26 -0.08 -1.67 -9.67
CA GLY A 26 1.24 -1.04 -9.62
C GLY A 26 1.37 0.28 -10.39
N HIS A 27 0.31 0.75 -11.06
CA HIS A 27 0.29 2.07 -11.69
C HIS A 27 -0.03 3.19 -10.68
N LEU A 28 0.22 4.44 -11.06
CA LEU A 28 -0.14 5.59 -10.23
C LEU A 28 -1.66 5.64 -9.97
N LEU A 29 -2.04 5.92 -8.72
CA LEU A 29 -3.43 6.14 -8.31
C LEU A 29 -4.04 7.35 -9.02
N SER A 30 -3.23 8.33 -9.43
CA SER A 30 -3.68 9.46 -10.25
C SER A 30 -4.25 9.03 -11.60
N ASN A 31 -3.82 7.88 -12.13
CA ASN A 31 -4.31 7.35 -13.41
C ASN A 31 -5.63 6.58 -13.28
N HIS A 32 -6.14 6.44 -12.06
CA HIS A 32 -7.45 5.86 -11.80
C HIS A 32 -8.48 6.98 -11.77
N LEU A 33 -9.21 7.11 -12.88
CA LEU A 33 -10.24 8.13 -13.05
C LEU A 33 -11.60 7.58 -12.66
N LYS A 34 -12.47 8.46 -12.18
CA LYS A 34 -13.83 8.08 -11.77
C LYS A 34 -14.57 7.44 -12.94
N ASP A 35 -15.09 6.24 -12.71
CA ASP A 35 -15.88 5.45 -13.67
C ASP A 35 -17.04 4.80 -12.91
N GLY A 36 -18.24 5.36 -13.05
CA GLY A 36 -19.43 4.91 -12.33
C GLY A 36 -19.26 4.92 -10.80
N ASP A 37 -19.38 3.74 -10.18
CA ASP A 37 -19.29 3.51 -8.73
C ASP A 37 -17.85 3.31 -8.22
N GLY A 38 -16.84 3.53 -9.07
CA GLY A 38 -15.44 3.32 -8.72
C GLY A 38 -14.47 4.13 -9.55
N TRP A 39 -13.25 3.62 -9.68
CA TRP A 39 -12.18 4.23 -10.46
C TRP A 39 -11.49 3.20 -11.35
N ARG A 40 -11.36 3.50 -12.64
CA ARG A 40 -10.69 2.65 -13.62
C ARG A 40 -9.34 3.23 -13.99
N CYS A 41 -8.32 2.37 -14.06
CA CYS A 41 -7.00 2.78 -14.52
C CYS A 41 -7.01 3.09 -16.02
N ASN A 42 -6.44 4.23 -16.41
CA ASN A 42 -6.28 4.62 -17.83
C ASN A 42 -4.88 4.38 -18.39
N GLU A 43 -3.97 3.77 -17.61
CA GLU A 43 -2.66 3.38 -18.12
C GLU A 43 -2.78 2.32 -19.21
N ARG A 44 -1.86 2.40 -20.17
CA ARG A 44 -1.77 1.48 -21.30
C ARG A 44 -0.43 0.77 -21.31
N GLY A 45 -0.47 -0.53 -21.57
CA GLY A 45 0.74 -1.32 -21.79
C GLY A 45 1.41 -0.97 -23.12
N LEU A 46 2.62 -1.52 -23.32
CA LEU A 46 3.35 -1.40 -24.59
C LEU A 46 2.60 -2.04 -25.77
N ASP A 47 1.68 -2.96 -25.47
CA ASP A 47 0.76 -3.58 -26.42
C ASP A 47 -0.45 -2.69 -26.76
N GLY A 48 -0.52 -1.48 -26.20
CA GLY A 48 -1.61 -0.52 -26.37
C GLY A 48 -2.89 -0.89 -25.62
N ARG A 49 -2.92 -2.01 -24.89
CA ARG A 49 -4.08 -2.44 -24.11
C ARG A 49 -4.17 -1.66 -22.82
N GLN A 50 -5.39 -1.31 -22.43
CA GLN A 50 -5.66 -0.62 -21.18
C GLN A 50 -5.57 -1.58 -20.00
N CYS A 51 -5.06 -1.08 -18.87
CA CYS A 51 -5.12 -1.79 -17.60
C CYS A 51 -6.59 -2.05 -17.20
N GLU A 52 -6.89 -3.29 -16.79
CA GLU A 52 -8.27 -3.71 -16.51
C GLU A 52 -8.70 -3.49 -15.05
N CYS A 53 -7.82 -2.98 -14.19
CA CYS A 53 -8.16 -2.85 -12.77
C CYS A 53 -9.26 -1.79 -12.52
N PHE A 54 -10.12 -2.11 -11.55
CA PHE A 54 -11.22 -1.27 -11.13
C PHE A 54 -11.24 -1.19 -9.60
N LEU A 55 -11.15 0.03 -9.06
CA LEU A 55 -11.15 0.30 -7.62
C LEU A 55 -12.57 0.68 -7.22
N ARG A 56 -13.22 -0.16 -6.42
CA ARG A 56 -14.60 0.06 -6.01
C ARG A 56 -14.65 1.09 -4.87
N SER A 57 -15.63 2.01 -4.90
CA SER A 57 -15.95 2.83 -3.74
C SER A 57 -16.39 1.95 -2.57
N ILE A 58 -15.86 2.19 -1.36
CA ILE A 58 -16.17 1.35 -0.20
C ILE A 58 -17.22 2.03 0.70
N LEU A 59 -17.26 3.36 0.79
CA LEU A 59 -18.12 4.06 1.76
C LEU A 59 -18.99 5.16 1.13
N THR A 60 -18.37 6.16 0.52
CA THR A 60 -18.97 7.45 0.14
C THR A 60 -18.76 7.80 -1.33
N GLY A 61 -17.87 7.09 -2.04
CA GLY A 61 -17.58 7.36 -3.45
C GLY A 61 -16.68 8.56 -3.71
N THR A 62 -16.15 9.18 -2.66
CA THR A 62 -15.27 10.34 -2.77
C THR A 62 -13.87 9.96 -3.27
N GLU A 63 -13.19 10.87 -3.97
CA GLU A 63 -11.81 10.68 -4.45
C GLU A 63 -10.83 10.30 -3.33
N ARG A 64 -11.09 10.72 -2.08
CA ARG A 64 -10.26 10.37 -0.92
C ARG A 64 -10.24 8.87 -0.62
N GLU A 65 -11.28 8.12 -1.00
CA GLU A 65 -11.29 6.66 -0.81
C GLU A 65 -10.32 5.93 -1.73
N LYS A 66 -9.93 6.56 -2.84
CA LYS A 66 -8.89 6.05 -3.72
C LYS A 66 -7.57 5.84 -2.97
N ASP A 67 -7.29 6.65 -1.95
CA ASP A 67 -6.09 6.55 -1.12
C ASP A 67 -6.04 5.27 -0.28
N LEU A 68 -7.16 4.57 -0.08
CA LEU A 68 -7.19 3.25 0.58
C LEU A 68 -6.56 2.14 -0.28
N TYR A 69 -6.35 2.42 -1.57
CA TYR A 69 -5.66 1.54 -2.50
C TYR A 69 -4.17 1.88 -2.66
N ASP A 70 -3.64 2.81 -1.84
CA ASP A 70 -2.21 3.13 -1.83
C ASP A 70 -1.39 1.96 -1.28
N LEU A 71 -0.46 1.48 -2.09
CA LEU A 71 0.41 0.35 -1.76
C LEU A 71 1.32 0.69 -0.57
N GLY A 72 1.89 1.89 -0.55
CA GLY A 72 2.78 2.35 0.52
C GLY A 72 2.08 2.35 1.87
N TRP A 73 0.83 2.83 1.91
CA TRP A 73 0.02 2.79 3.13
C TRP A 73 -0.26 1.37 3.59
N ARG A 74 -0.65 0.47 2.67
CA ARG A 74 -0.97 -0.93 2.99
C ARG A 74 0.25 -1.67 3.54
N MET A 75 1.41 -1.48 2.92
CA MET A 75 2.66 -2.08 3.40
C MET A 75 3.01 -1.60 4.81
N ASN A 76 2.94 -0.28 5.04
CA ASN A 76 3.20 0.32 6.34
C ASN A 76 2.21 -0.16 7.42
N ALA A 77 0.92 -0.29 7.08
CA ALA A 77 -0.09 -0.86 7.98
C ALA A 77 0.26 -2.32 8.36
N SER A 78 0.61 -3.16 7.38
CA SER A 78 1.01 -4.55 7.63
C SER A 78 2.30 -4.65 8.46
N GLU A 79 3.30 -3.79 8.19
CA GLU A 79 4.55 -3.77 8.98
C GLU A 79 4.30 -3.38 10.43
N ARG A 80 3.40 -2.42 10.67
CA ARG A 80 2.97 -2.05 12.02
C ARG A 80 2.30 -3.21 12.74
N GLU A 81 1.37 -3.91 12.10
CA GLU A 81 0.70 -5.08 12.68
C GLU A 81 1.72 -6.19 13.04
N ILE A 82 2.65 -6.48 12.14
CA ILE A 82 3.74 -7.45 12.38
C ILE A 82 4.61 -7.01 13.55
N TRP A 83 4.95 -5.72 13.64
CA TRP A 83 5.76 -5.19 14.73
C TRP A 83 5.02 -5.28 16.07
N GLU A 84 3.74 -4.91 16.12
CA GLU A 84 2.91 -5.00 17.32
C GLU A 84 2.76 -6.46 17.79
N PHE A 85 2.60 -7.39 16.84
CA PHE A 85 2.57 -8.82 17.11
C PHE A 85 3.90 -9.33 17.69
N LYS A 86 5.04 -9.02 17.05
CA LYS A 86 6.38 -9.39 17.53
C LYS A 86 6.69 -8.81 18.90
N LYS A 87 6.30 -7.55 19.14
CA LYS A 87 6.42 -6.88 20.44
C LYS A 87 5.64 -7.65 21.51
N ARG A 88 4.39 -8.02 21.23
CA ARG A 88 3.54 -8.77 22.16
C ARG A 88 4.15 -10.12 22.54
N ILE A 89 4.69 -10.86 21.56
CA ILE A 89 5.39 -12.13 21.83
C ILE A 89 6.59 -11.92 22.74
N ARG A 90 7.49 -11.00 22.40
CA ARG A 90 8.69 -10.70 23.19
C ARG A 90 8.35 -10.30 24.63
N ASP A 91 7.34 -9.45 24.80
CA ASP A 91 6.93 -8.96 26.12
C ASP A 91 6.29 -10.08 26.96
N SER A 92 5.62 -11.06 26.34
CA SER A 92 5.14 -12.28 27.01
C SER A 92 6.28 -13.18 27.49
N PHE A 93 7.35 -13.35 26.71
CA PHE A 93 8.53 -14.14 27.12
C PHE A 93 9.38 -13.48 28.21
N ARG A 94 9.35 -12.14 28.32
CA ARG A 94 10.05 -11.40 29.39
C ARG A 94 9.38 -11.46 30.76
N ARG A 95 8.15 -11.97 30.83
CA ARG A 95 7.37 -12.11 32.08
C ARG A 95 7.52 -13.48 32.73
N TRP A 96 8.39 -14.35 32.18
CA TRP A 96 8.74 -15.65 32.71
C TRP A 96 10.22 -15.67 33.12
#